data_AF-A0A4P6FRI2-F1
#
_entry.id   AF-A0A4P6FRI2-F1
#
_cell.length_a   1.000
_cell.length_b   1.000
_cell.length_c   1.000
_cell.angle_alpha   90.00
_cell.angle_beta   90.00
_cell.angle_gamma   90.00
#
_symmetry.space_group_name_H-M   'P 1'
#
loop_
_entity.id
_entity.type
_entity.pdbx_description
1 polymer ?
#
loop_
_entity_poly.entity_id
_entity_poly.type
_entity_poly.pdbx_seq_one_letter_code
_entity_poly.pdbx_strand_id
1 'polypeptide(L)' 'MSKMHLVFGGRVKDPQGLDFDMSTVDVVGIFPDYATALDAWRANAQRTVDDAEMKYVVVHLHRLLEPQLGTA' A
#
# COMPACT_ATOMS: atom_id res chain seq x y z
N MET A 1 3.81 19.36 -8.16
CA MET A 1 4.44 18.03 -8.24
C MET A 1 3.37 16.97 -8.11
N SER A 2 3.27 16.05 -9.07
CA SER A 2 2.35 14.92 -8.99
C SER A 2 2.73 14.04 -7.81
N LYS A 3 1.83 13.94 -6.82
CA LYS A 3 2.03 13.09 -5.64
C LYS A 3 1.57 11.70 -6.04
N MET A 4 2.48 10.90 -6.60
CA MET A 4 2.15 9.53 -6.98
C MET A 4 1.92 8.68 -5.71
N HIS A 5 0.90 7.83 -5.76
CA HIS A 5 0.54 6.90 -4.70
C HIS A 5 0.46 5.49 -5.27
N LEU A 6 1.07 4.52 -4.60
CA LEU A 6 0.93 3.10 -4.89
C LEU A 6 -0.04 2.48 -3.90
N VAL A 7 -1.00 1.70 -4.39
CA VAL A 7 -1.85 0.86 -3.55
C VAL A 7 -1.48 -0.59 -3.81
N PHE A 8 -1.15 -1.31 -2.74
CA PHE A 8 -0.93 -2.75 -2.78
C PHE A 8 -1.42 -3.37 -1.48
N GLY A 9 -1.60 -4.69 -1.50
CA GLY A 9 -1.90 -5.46 -0.32
C GLY A 9 -1.30 -6.86 -0.38
N GLY A 10 -1.65 -7.67 0.60
CA GLY A 10 -1.20 -9.05 0.73
C GLY A 10 -1.43 -9.54 2.16
N ARG A 11 -1.15 -10.82 2.40
CA ARG A 11 -1.20 -11.38 3.75
C ARG A 11 0.03 -10.94 4.54
N VAL A 12 -0.17 -10.62 5.82
CA VAL A 12 0.89 -10.36 6.79
C VAL A 12 0.97 -11.51 7.79
N LYS A 13 2.19 -11.82 8.26
CA LYS A 13 2.39 -12.85 9.29
C LYS A 13 1.80 -12.48 10.64
N ASP A 14 1.72 -11.18 10.93
CA ASP A 14 1.14 -10.63 12.15
C ASP A 14 0.20 -9.47 11.77
N PRO A 15 -1.10 -9.55 12.10
CA PRO A 15 -2.07 -8.47 11.92
C PRO A 15 -1.69 -7.14 12.58
N GLN A 16 -0.70 -7.10 13.47
CA GLN A 16 -0.18 -5.85 14.04
C GLN A 16 0.99 -5.26 13.24
N GLY A 17 1.66 -6.09 12.42
CA GLY A 17 2.83 -5.71 11.64
C GLY A 17 2.55 -5.38 10.17
N LEU A 18 3.65 -5.18 9.44
CA LEU A 18 3.71 -4.99 7.99
C LEU A 18 4.66 -6.01 7.33
N ASP A 19 4.86 -7.17 7.95
CA ASP A 19 5.66 -8.27 7.38
C ASP A 19 4.80 -9.04 6.37
N PHE A 20 4.78 -8.55 5.13
CA PHE A 20 4.01 -9.10 4.03
C PHE A 20 4.65 -10.39 3.49
N ASP A 21 3.83 -11.41 3.27
CA ASP A 21 4.22 -12.59 2.50
C ASP A 21 4.25 -12.22 1.00
N MET A 22 5.47 -12.19 0.44
CA MET A 22 5.74 -11.84 -0.96
C MET A 22 4.99 -12.71 -1.97
N SER A 23 4.61 -13.94 -1.61
CA SER A 23 3.84 -14.82 -2.50
C SER A 23 2.37 -14.42 -2.65
N THR A 24 1.88 -13.56 -1.75
CA THR A 24 0.48 -13.13 -1.66
C THR A 24 0.27 -11.68 -2.04
N VAL A 25 1.34 -10.98 -2.43
CA VAL A 25 1.29 -9.55 -2.73
C VAL A 25 0.43 -9.31 -3.96
N ASP A 26 -0.54 -8.42 -3.78
CA ASP A 26 -1.48 -7.97 -4.78
C ASP A 26 -1.27 -6.47 -5.03
N VAL A 27 -0.88 -6.11 -6.25
CA VAL A 27 -0.67 -4.72 -6.65
C VAL A 27 -1.94 -4.20 -7.30
N VAL A 28 -2.63 -3.30 -6.60
CA VAL A 28 -3.88 -2.70 -7.09
C VAL A 28 -3.61 -1.68 -8.19
N GLY A 29 -2.59 -0.83 -8.02
CA GLY A 29 -2.19 0.15 -9.03
C GLY A 29 -1.51 1.40 -8.49
N ILE A 30 -1.18 2.31 -9.42
CA ILE A 30 -0.57 3.60 -9.15
C ILE A 30 -1.55 4.72 -9.50
N PHE A 31 -1.69 5.68 -8.60
CA PHE A 31 -2.71 6.73 -8.65
C PHE A 31 -2.08 8.13 -8.62
N PRO A 32 -2.68 9.12 -9.31
CA PRO A 32 -2.14 10.46 -9.44
C PRO A 32 -2.31 11.34 -8.18
N ASP A 33 -3.22 10.97 -7.29
CA ASP A 33 -3.53 11.68 -6.04
C ASP A 33 -3.96 10.73 -4.92
N TYR A 34 -4.04 11.26 -3.70
CA TYR A 34 -4.37 10.46 -2.51
C TYR A 34 -5.84 10.04 -2.47
N ALA A 35 -6.75 10.85 -3.01
CA ALA A 35 -8.19 10.57 -2.93
C ALA A 35 -8.53 9.33 -3.76
N THR A 36 -8.04 9.28 -4.99
CA THR A 36 -8.20 8.13 -5.90
C THR A 36 -7.51 6.87 -5.35
N ALA A 37 -6.33 7.01 -4.74
CA ALA A 37 -5.67 5.91 -4.06
C ALA A 37 -6.45 5.40 -2.83
N LEU A 38 -7.03 6.30 -2.05
CA LEU A 38 -7.82 5.96 -0.86
C LEU A 38 -9.09 5.20 -1.24
N ASP A 39 -9.76 5.59 -2.32
CA ASP A 39 -10.95 4.89 -2.82
C ASP A 39 -10.60 3.47 -3.27
N ALA A 40 -9.49 3.32 -4.02
CA ALA A 40 -9.01 2.00 -4.44
C ALA A 40 -8.61 1.13 -3.24
N TRP A 41 -7.90 1.69 -2.27
CA TRP A 41 -7.56 0.99 -1.03
C TRP A 41 -8.80 0.55 -0.27
N ARG A 42 -9.79 1.43 -0.09
CA ARG A 42 -11.02 1.14 0.64
C ARG A 42 -11.80 0.01 -0.02
N ALA A 43 -11.93 0.04 -1.35
CA ALA A 43 -12.63 -1.01 -2.09
C ALA A 43 -11.97 -2.38 -1.91
N ASN A 44 -10.64 -2.45 -1.93
CA ASN A 44 -9.90 -3.69 -1.76
C ASN A 44 -9.90 -4.19 -0.30
N ALA A 45 -9.67 -3.29 0.66
CA ALA A 45 -9.68 -3.63 2.08
C ALA A 45 -11.06 -4.09 2.56
N GLN A 46 -12.14 -3.49 2.06
CA GLN A 46 -13.51 -3.92 2.39
C GLN A 46 -13.84 -5.31 1.87
N ARG A 47 -13.26 -5.73 0.74
CA ARG A 47 -13.46 -7.05 0.15
C ARG A 47 -12.85 -8.18 0.97
N THR A 48 -11.86 -7.86 1.81
CA THR A 48 -11.09 -8.84 2.60
C THR A 48 -11.20 -8.57 4.10
N VAL A 49 -12.29 -7.93 4.55
CA VAL A 49 -12.46 -7.53 5.97
C VAL A 49 -12.58 -8.71 6.93
N ASP A 50 -12.92 -9.88 6.42
CA ASP A 50 -13.04 -11.15 7.15
C ASP A 50 -11.69 -11.85 7.36
N ASP A 51 -10.69 -11.52 6.54
CA ASP A 51 -9.33 -12.06 6.66
C ASP A 51 -8.45 -11.09 7.47
N ALA A 52 -8.18 -11.47 8.72
CA ALA A 52 -7.38 -10.66 9.65
C ALA A 52 -5.92 -10.49 9.20
N GLU A 53 -5.40 -11.39 8.37
CA GLU A 53 -4.04 -11.33 7.86
C GLU A 53 -3.96 -10.54 6.55
N MET A 54 -5.06 -10.33 5.84
CA MET A 54 -5.07 -9.49 4.63
C MET A 54 -5.02 -8.00 4.97
N LYS A 55 -3.98 -7.32 4.47
CA LYS A 55 -3.83 -5.88 4.59
C LYS A 55 -3.59 -5.23 3.25
N TYR A 56 -4.20 -4.05 3.07
CA TYR A 56 -3.89 -3.14 1.96
C TYR A 56 -3.31 -1.84 2.54
N VAL A 57 -2.38 -1.22 1.82
CA VAL A 57 -1.70 0.02 2.23
C VAL A 57 -1.59 1.00 1.06
N VAL A 58 -1.55 2.29 1.39
CA VAL A 58 -1.27 3.37 0.44
C VAL A 58 0.15 3.89 0.70
N VAL A 59 1.01 3.81 -0.31
CA VAL A 59 2.41 4.27 -0.25
C VAL A 59 2.59 5.55 -1.03
N HIS A 60 3.19 6.56 -0.39
CA HIS A 60 3.55 7.84 -1.00
C HIS A 60 4.86 7.72 -1.78
N LEU A 61 4.80 7.28 -3.05
CA LEU A 61 5.99 7.07 -3.89
C LEU A 61 6.84 8.35 -4.05
N HIS A 62 6.19 9.52 -4.08
CA HIS A 62 6.89 10.79 -4.20
C HIS A 62 7.85 11.11 -3.03
N ARG A 63 7.71 10.43 -1.89
CA ARG A 63 8.66 10.55 -0.75
C ARG A 63 9.79 9.53 -0.79
N LEU A 64 9.67 8.52 -1.65
CA LEU A 64 10.57 7.37 -1.74
C LEU A 64 11.45 7.38 -2.99
N LEU A 65 11.15 8.22 -3.99
CA LEU A 65 11.90 8.27 -5.25
C LEU A 65 13.37 8.67 -5.08
N GLU A 66 13.71 9.35 -3.98
CA GLU A 66 15.09 9.71 -3.65
C GLU A 66 15.46 9.21 -2.25
N PRO A 67 15.68 7.89 -2.08
CA PRO A 67 16.04 7.34 -0.78
C PRO A 67 17.40 7.84 -0.27
N GLN A 68 18.24 8.39 -1.17
CA GLN A 68 19.59 8.89 -0.88
C GLN A 68 19.62 10.36 -0.41
N LEU A 69 18.47 11.06 -0.43
CA LEU A 69 18.38 12.44 0.06
C LEU A 69 18.08 12.53 1.57
N GLY A 70 17.90 11.40 2.24
CA GLY A 70 17.85 11.28 3.69
C GLY A 70 19.19 10.78 4.25
N THR A 71 19.96 11.70 4.82
CA THR A 71 21.18 11.52 5.65
C THR A 71 22.45 10.99 4.98
N ALA A 72 23.38 11.92 4.75
CA ALA A 72 24.83 11.73 4.92
C ALA A 72 25.18 11.65 6.41
#